data_AF-A0A1Q8B2W8-F1
#
_entry.id   AF-A0A1Q8B2W8-F1
#
_cell.length_a   1.000
_cell.length_b   1.000
_cell.length_c   1.000
_cell.angle_alpha   90.00
_cell.angle_beta   90.00
_cell.angle_gamma   90.00
#
_symmetry.space_group_name_H-M   'P 1'
#
loop_
_entity.id
_entity.type
_entity.pdbx_description
1 polymer ?
#
loop_
_entity_poly.entity_id
_entity_poly.type
_entity_poly.pdbx_seq_one_letter_code
_entity_poly.pdbx_strand_id
1 'polypeptide(L)'
;MSTPTRSPENEKEQPAIPPETFAALRAEIERLLTEIEALGAGLKQNFERSISTVAVAVEDQIKQAVRAAERVARTQTQLELRTKYGKEFEMAMAETALMERRLQIANKQFEEQKRNTAAKLEETEQALSKSQADYRQMADELRELQDKLQQAAEKLSASEQSLAEAQAQARQLSAEKIEIETRLQQSEDKRIEAQQSVKRLLADTGQAETGRKELETQLKEAQRRRSEVEEALIKLQAELKLTEAEASAAKGEFETRLKETSASLFETELALGKLRMDLNQLQGENQRLESKLGDAAAHRSDAEIRLREAAERFALAEESISSLRQETNRANAGRTELEAKLKEVTKSRAELEERSNQTEAARSQLEAQLRVDRDRCFLLEQEVQKLEAELRAKAASAAAAPWQEITAPGHGSGLTTDSSKILEEVARSEVRLAEVLKLIDDPASALSTVMRKNVEKTEIEAYLRGIRFATGETESN
;
A
#
# COMPACT_ATOMS: atom_id res chain seq x y z
N MET A 1 -59.82 -174.52 177.50
CA MET A 1 -60.07 -174.81 178.93
C MET A 1 -61.41 -175.50 179.00
N SER A 2 -61.40 -176.83 179.12
CA SER A 2 -61.57 -177.56 180.41
C SER A 2 -63.06 -177.53 180.82
N THR A 3 -63.86 -178.55 180.48
CA THR A 3 -64.26 -179.71 181.34
C THR A 3 -65.00 -179.30 182.62
N PRO A 4 -66.01 -180.04 183.15
CA PRO A 4 -66.38 -181.44 182.85
C PRO A 4 -67.93 -181.70 182.79
N THR A 5 -68.43 -182.67 182.00
CA THR A 5 -69.02 -184.00 182.39
C THR A 5 -70.18 -183.98 183.41
N ARG A 6 -71.22 -184.84 183.39
CA ARG A 6 -71.16 -186.32 183.32
C ARG A 6 -72.58 -186.93 183.39
N SER A 7 -72.85 -187.86 182.46
CA SER A 7 -73.51 -189.21 182.58
C SER A 7 -74.87 -189.43 183.25
N PRO A 8 -75.55 -190.58 182.99
CA PRO A 8 -75.28 -191.66 182.00
C PRO A 8 -76.49 -191.90 181.04
N GLU A 9 -76.35 -192.47 179.83
CA GLU A 9 -75.92 -193.83 179.43
C GLU A 9 -76.85 -194.98 179.87
N ASN A 10 -77.63 -195.51 178.91
CA ASN A 10 -77.74 -196.93 178.49
C ASN A 10 -78.69 -196.96 177.26
N GLU A 11 -78.39 -197.42 176.04
CA GLU A 11 -77.96 -198.79 175.58
C GLU A 11 -78.90 -199.89 176.15
N LYS A 12 -79.64 -200.72 175.39
CA LYS A 12 -79.25 -201.60 174.28
C LYS A 12 -80.48 -202.27 173.60
N GLU A 13 -80.38 -202.45 172.28
CA GLU A 13 -80.64 -203.65 171.45
C GLU A 13 -81.99 -204.41 171.39
N GLN A 14 -82.37 -204.70 170.12
CA GLN A 14 -82.99 -205.92 169.56
C GLN A 14 -84.53 -206.12 169.62
N PRO A 15 -85.12 -206.92 168.69
CA PRO A 15 -85.17 -206.74 167.23
C PRO A 15 -86.63 -206.79 166.72
N ALA A 16 -86.80 -206.61 165.41
CA ALA A 16 -88.07 -206.52 164.70
C ALA A 16 -89.13 -207.60 165.06
N ILE A 17 -90.41 -207.20 164.96
CA ILE A 17 -91.66 -207.95 164.55
C ILE A 17 -92.87 -207.63 165.49
N PRO A 18 -94.12 -207.53 164.96
CA PRO A 18 -95.27 -206.74 165.48
C PRO A 18 -96.31 -207.63 166.22
N PRO A 19 -97.61 -207.28 166.43
CA PRO A 19 -98.34 -206.01 166.62
C PRO A 19 -99.09 -205.92 167.99
N GLU A 20 -99.67 -204.73 168.28
CA GLU A 20 -100.87 -204.49 169.10
C GLU A 20 -100.93 -204.68 170.65
N THR A 21 -101.35 -203.56 171.31
CA THR A 21 -102.22 -203.38 172.51
C THR A 21 -101.68 -203.22 173.97
N PHE A 22 -102.27 -202.22 174.67
CA PHE A 22 -102.40 -201.94 176.13
C PHE A 22 -101.50 -200.89 176.83
N ALA A 23 -102.07 -200.05 177.71
CA ALA A 23 -102.32 -198.62 177.47
C ALA A 23 -102.76 -197.84 178.74
N ALA A 24 -103.08 -198.47 179.88
CA ALA A 24 -103.90 -197.79 180.92
C ALA A 24 -103.22 -197.36 182.25
N LEU A 25 -102.18 -198.04 182.76
CA LEU A 25 -101.69 -197.77 184.14
C LEU A 25 -100.60 -196.67 184.22
N ARG A 26 -100.01 -196.29 183.07
CA ARG A 26 -98.96 -195.27 182.96
C ARG A 26 -99.49 -193.84 183.10
N ALA A 27 -100.81 -193.66 182.95
CA ALA A 27 -101.45 -192.37 182.88
C ALA A 27 -101.55 -191.62 184.23
N GLU A 28 -101.63 -192.33 185.38
CA GLU A 28 -102.01 -191.69 186.64
C GLU A 28 -100.84 -191.10 187.43
N ILE A 29 -99.64 -191.67 187.33
CA ILE A 29 -98.45 -191.15 188.04
C ILE A 29 -97.78 -190.03 187.23
N GLU A 30 -97.85 -190.06 185.89
CA GLU A 30 -97.49 -188.91 185.05
C GLU A 30 -98.35 -187.67 185.38
N ARG A 31 -99.55 -187.86 185.95
CA ARG A 31 -100.47 -186.78 186.35
C ARG A 31 -99.98 -185.95 187.55
N LEU A 32 -99.31 -186.56 188.53
CA LEU A 32 -98.85 -185.84 189.74
C LEU A 32 -97.50 -185.14 189.54
N LEU A 33 -96.64 -185.67 188.66
CA LEU A 33 -95.41 -184.99 188.25
C LEU A 33 -95.70 -183.75 187.38
N THR A 34 -96.74 -183.81 186.54
CA THR A 34 -97.19 -182.67 185.74
C THR A 34 -97.79 -181.53 186.59
N GLU A 35 -98.42 -181.82 187.74
CA GLU A 35 -98.97 -180.78 188.61
C GLU A 35 -97.89 -179.97 189.37
N ILE A 36 -96.78 -180.58 189.79
CA ILE A 36 -95.68 -179.86 190.49
C ILE A 36 -94.83 -179.05 189.50
N GLU A 37 -94.59 -179.54 188.28
CA GLU A 37 -93.93 -178.76 187.23
C GLU A 37 -94.79 -177.57 186.76
N ALA A 38 -96.12 -177.70 186.78
CA ALA A 38 -97.03 -176.61 186.44
C ALA A 38 -96.96 -175.43 187.42
N LEU A 39 -96.79 -175.68 188.73
CA LEU A 39 -96.67 -174.62 189.74
C LEU A 39 -95.31 -173.91 189.70
N GLY A 40 -94.22 -174.64 189.41
CA GLY A 40 -92.90 -174.06 189.17
C GLY A 40 -92.83 -173.21 187.90
N ALA A 41 -93.53 -173.64 186.84
CA ALA A 41 -93.65 -172.87 185.60
C ALA A 41 -94.45 -171.57 185.80
N GLY A 42 -95.52 -171.61 186.59
CA GLY A 42 -96.38 -170.44 186.83
C GLY A 42 -95.69 -169.28 187.54
N LEU A 43 -94.83 -169.56 188.52
CA LEU A 43 -94.14 -168.51 189.28
C LEU A 43 -93.01 -167.86 188.48
N LYS A 44 -92.29 -168.64 187.66
CA LYS A 44 -91.24 -168.13 186.77
C LYS A 44 -91.81 -167.25 185.66
N GLN A 45 -92.94 -167.66 185.08
CA GLN A 45 -93.60 -166.91 184.02
C GLN A 45 -94.16 -165.55 184.50
N ASN A 46 -94.64 -165.47 185.74
CA ASN A 46 -95.16 -164.21 186.29
C ASN A 46 -94.05 -163.20 186.61
N PHE A 47 -92.87 -163.66 187.06
CA PHE A 47 -91.74 -162.77 187.33
C PHE A 47 -91.10 -162.26 186.03
N GLU A 48 -90.97 -163.12 185.01
CA GLU A 48 -90.50 -162.71 183.67
C GLU A 48 -91.45 -161.70 183.00
N ARG A 49 -92.77 -161.84 183.17
CA ARG A 49 -93.75 -160.85 182.69
C ARG A 49 -93.62 -159.48 183.36
N SER A 50 -93.34 -159.45 184.66
CA SER A 50 -93.21 -158.18 185.40
C SER A 50 -91.98 -157.38 184.94
N ILE A 51 -90.84 -158.04 184.72
CA ILE A 51 -89.61 -157.38 184.25
C ILE A 51 -89.75 -156.91 182.80
N SER A 52 -90.37 -157.71 181.93
CA SER A 52 -90.57 -157.31 180.52
C SER A 52 -91.46 -156.08 180.37
N THR A 53 -92.45 -155.91 181.25
CA THR A 53 -93.36 -154.75 181.19
C THR A 53 -92.64 -153.45 181.58
N VAL A 54 -91.76 -153.49 182.58
CA VAL A 54 -90.98 -152.31 183.00
C VAL A 54 -89.94 -151.92 181.95
N ALA A 55 -89.29 -152.89 181.30
CA ALA A 55 -88.31 -152.62 180.24
C ALA A 55 -88.94 -151.91 179.03
N VAL A 56 -90.14 -152.33 178.61
CA VAL A 56 -90.85 -151.72 177.48
C VAL A 56 -91.28 -150.27 177.80
N ALA A 57 -91.72 -149.99 179.03
CA ALA A 57 -92.14 -148.65 179.42
C ALA A 57 -90.97 -147.64 179.41
N VAL A 58 -89.78 -148.06 179.85
CA VAL A 58 -88.58 -147.21 179.81
C VAL A 58 -88.11 -146.97 178.36
N GLU A 59 -88.19 -147.98 177.50
CA GLU A 59 -87.82 -147.86 176.09
C GLU A 59 -88.72 -146.89 175.33
N ASP A 60 -90.04 -146.91 175.58
CA ASP A 60 -90.99 -145.99 174.95
C ASP A 60 -90.79 -144.54 175.42
N GLN A 61 -90.45 -144.32 176.68
CA GLN A 61 -90.19 -142.98 177.21
C GLN A 61 -88.93 -142.36 176.57
N ILE A 62 -87.88 -143.15 176.34
CA ILE A 62 -86.68 -142.71 175.63
C ILE A 62 -86.99 -142.41 174.15
N LYS A 63 -87.76 -143.27 173.48
CA LYS A 63 -88.17 -143.04 172.08
C LYS A 63 -88.99 -141.75 171.92
N GLN A 64 -89.85 -141.42 172.87
CA GLN A 64 -90.60 -140.15 172.83
C GLN A 64 -89.69 -138.92 173.01
N ALA A 65 -88.74 -138.96 173.95
CA ALA A 65 -87.81 -137.85 174.18
C ALA A 65 -86.91 -137.58 172.95
N VAL A 66 -86.42 -138.63 172.29
CA VAL A 66 -85.60 -138.50 171.06
C VAL A 66 -86.41 -137.89 169.91
N ARG A 67 -87.65 -138.33 169.70
CA ARG A 67 -88.52 -137.77 168.65
C ARG A 67 -88.84 -136.29 168.87
N ALA A 68 -88.97 -135.85 170.12
CA ALA A 68 -89.20 -134.44 170.44
C ALA A 68 -87.95 -133.58 170.13
N ALA A 69 -86.76 -134.04 170.53
CA ALA A 69 -85.51 -133.35 170.26
C ALA A 69 -85.22 -133.23 168.75
N GLU A 70 -85.50 -134.28 167.97
CA GLU A 70 -85.28 -134.29 166.52
C GLU A 70 -86.17 -133.27 165.79
N ARG A 71 -87.44 -133.09 166.22
CA ARG A 71 -88.32 -132.08 165.63
C ARG A 71 -87.82 -130.66 165.87
N VAL A 72 -87.36 -130.36 167.08
CA VAL A 72 -86.82 -129.04 167.43
C VAL A 72 -85.57 -128.73 166.61
N ALA A 73 -84.66 -129.70 166.47
CA ALA A 73 -83.45 -129.54 165.66
C ALA A 73 -83.75 -129.28 164.17
N ARG A 74 -84.76 -129.96 163.58
CA ARG A 74 -85.18 -129.73 162.19
C ARG A 74 -85.80 -128.34 161.98
N THR A 75 -86.62 -127.87 162.91
CA THR A 75 -87.22 -126.53 162.82
C THR A 75 -86.17 -125.43 162.96
N GLN A 76 -85.19 -125.60 163.85
CA GLN A 76 -84.09 -124.66 164.04
C GLN A 76 -83.23 -124.56 162.77
N THR A 77 -82.84 -125.71 162.20
CA THR A 77 -82.00 -125.74 160.98
C THR A 77 -82.71 -125.17 159.76
N GLN A 78 -84.02 -125.39 159.59
CA GLN A 78 -84.78 -124.73 158.51
C GLN A 78 -84.85 -123.21 158.66
N LEU A 79 -84.99 -122.70 159.87
CA LEU A 79 -85.03 -121.26 160.12
C LEU A 79 -83.67 -120.61 159.84
N GLU A 80 -82.57 -121.27 160.24
CA GLU A 80 -81.22 -120.82 159.96
C GLU A 80 -80.92 -120.80 158.47
N LEU A 81 -81.31 -121.86 157.74
CA LEU A 81 -81.20 -121.93 156.28
C LEU A 81 -81.96 -120.80 155.59
N ARG A 82 -83.21 -120.54 155.99
CA ARG A 82 -84.03 -119.48 155.40
C ARG A 82 -83.49 -118.09 155.72
N THR A 83 -82.96 -117.87 156.92
CA THR A 83 -82.41 -116.58 157.32
C THR A 83 -81.09 -116.29 156.63
N LYS A 84 -80.23 -117.29 156.49
CA LYS A 84 -78.91 -117.15 155.86
C LYS A 84 -79.04 -117.02 154.34
N TYR A 85 -79.72 -117.98 153.70
CA TYR A 85 -79.81 -118.02 152.24
C TYR A 85 -80.92 -117.14 151.66
N GLY A 86 -81.98 -116.82 152.41
CA GLY A 86 -83.04 -115.91 151.94
C GLY A 86 -82.52 -114.49 151.71
N LYS A 87 -81.74 -113.96 152.67
CA LYS A 87 -81.11 -112.64 152.52
C LYS A 87 -80.05 -112.62 151.43
N GLU A 88 -79.25 -113.68 151.30
CA GLU A 88 -78.28 -113.81 150.21
C GLU A 88 -78.98 -113.83 148.84
N PHE A 89 -80.12 -114.52 148.72
CA PHE A 89 -80.89 -114.57 147.48
C PHE A 89 -81.54 -113.23 147.14
N GLU A 90 -82.12 -112.52 148.12
CA GLU A 90 -82.65 -111.17 147.93
C GLU A 90 -81.56 -110.17 147.51
N MET A 91 -80.38 -110.23 148.14
CA MET A 91 -79.23 -109.41 147.75
C MET A 91 -78.76 -109.74 146.33
N ALA A 92 -78.65 -111.02 145.97
CA ALA A 92 -78.24 -111.44 144.63
C ALA A 92 -79.25 -110.97 143.55
N MET A 93 -80.55 -111.02 143.84
CA MET A 93 -81.58 -110.50 142.92
C MET A 93 -81.50 -108.97 142.78
N ALA A 94 -81.27 -108.25 143.89
CA ALA A 94 -81.08 -106.80 143.86
C ALA A 94 -79.80 -106.40 143.11
N GLU A 95 -78.71 -107.15 143.29
CA GLU A 95 -77.45 -106.97 142.54
C GLU A 95 -77.65 -107.27 141.06
N THR A 96 -78.38 -108.33 140.71
CA THR A 96 -78.71 -108.68 139.32
C THR A 96 -79.54 -107.57 138.67
N ALA A 97 -80.56 -107.06 139.35
CA ALA A 97 -81.37 -105.95 138.86
C ALA A 97 -80.55 -104.65 138.71
N LEU A 98 -79.61 -104.38 139.62
CA LEU A 98 -78.67 -103.26 139.50
C LEU A 98 -77.71 -103.43 138.33
N MET A 99 -77.17 -104.63 138.14
CA MET A 99 -76.30 -104.97 137.01
C MET A 99 -77.04 -104.81 135.69
N GLU A 100 -78.27 -105.29 135.60
CA GLU A 100 -79.11 -105.17 134.40
C GLU A 100 -79.44 -103.71 134.08
N ARG A 101 -79.76 -102.90 135.11
CA ARG A 101 -79.96 -101.46 134.93
C ARG A 101 -78.67 -100.75 134.49
N ARG A 102 -77.51 -101.12 135.04
CA ARG A 102 -76.20 -100.60 134.60
C ARG A 102 -75.93 -100.98 133.14
N LEU A 103 -76.23 -102.22 132.75
CA LEU A 103 -76.10 -102.71 131.38
C LEU A 103 -77.03 -101.95 130.41
N GLN A 104 -78.27 -101.70 130.79
CA GLN A 104 -79.20 -100.90 129.98
C GLN A 104 -78.73 -99.45 129.83
N ILE A 105 -78.20 -98.84 130.90
CA ILE A 105 -77.65 -97.48 130.84
C ILE A 105 -76.41 -97.47 129.93
N ALA A 106 -75.50 -98.43 130.10
CA ALA A 106 -74.30 -98.55 129.28
C ALA A 106 -74.64 -98.78 127.79
N ASN A 107 -75.62 -99.64 127.49
CA ASN A 107 -76.10 -99.85 126.12
C ASN A 107 -76.73 -98.60 125.53
N LYS A 108 -77.52 -97.85 126.30
CA LYS A 108 -78.07 -96.57 125.84
C LYS A 108 -76.97 -95.55 125.55
N GLN A 109 -75.99 -95.43 126.45
CA GLN A 109 -74.84 -94.56 126.26
C GLN A 109 -74.00 -94.97 125.05
N PHE A 110 -73.81 -96.28 124.84
CA PHE A 110 -73.10 -96.80 123.67
C PHE A 110 -73.85 -96.52 122.37
N GLU A 111 -75.15 -96.75 122.32
CA GLU A 111 -75.97 -96.43 121.13
C GLU A 111 -76.02 -94.92 120.86
N GLU A 112 -76.05 -94.09 121.91
CA GLU A 112 -75.97 -92.64 121.77
C GLU A 112 -74.59 -92.20 121.26
N GLN A 113 -73.50 -92.77 121.80
CA GLN A 113 -72.15 -92.54 121.27
C GLN A 113 -72.04 -92.99 119.81
N LYS A 114 -72.57 -94.16 119.46
CA LYS A 114 -72.57 -94.69 118.10
C LYS A 114 -73.32 -93.77 117.13
N ARG A 115 -74.50 -93.28 117.52
CA ARG A 115 -75.25 -92.28 116.73
C ARG A 115 -74.49 -90.97 116.61
N ASN A 116 -73.90 -90.47 117.69
CA ASN A 116 -73.11 -89.25 117.67
C ASN A 116 -71.86 -89.39 116.79
N THR A 117 -71.18 -90.54 116.80
CA THR A 117 -70.05 -90.81 115.91
C THR A 117 -70.48 -90.97 114.46
N ALA A 118 -71.64 -91.59 114.20
CA ALA A 118 -72.18 -91.73 112.85
C ALA A 118 -72.58 -90.36 112.27
N ALA A 119 -73.24 -89.51 113.07
CA ALA A 119 -73.59 -88.15 112.66
C ALA A 119 -72.34 -87.30 112.39
N LYS A 120 -71.31 -87.38 113.24
CA LYS A 120 -70.02 -86.71 112.99
C LYS A 120 -69.33 -87.24 111.75
N LEU A 121 -69.37 -88.55 111.51
CA LEU A 121 -68.79 -89.16 110.31
C LEU A 121 -69.50 -88.61 109.06
N GLU A 122 -70.83 -88.64 109.03
CA GLU A 122 -71.62 -88.09 107.93
C GLU A 122 -71.34 -86.60 107.71
N GLU A 123 -71.26 -85.79 108.78
CA GLU A 123 -70.89 -84.38 108.70
C GLU A 123 -69.49 -84.20 108.09
N THR A 124 -68.51 -85.00 108.51
CA THR A 124 -67.15 -84.93 107.95
C THR A 124 -67.07 -85.43 106.51
N GLU A 125 -67.85 -86.45 106.12
CA GLU A 125 -67.93 -86.93 104.74
C GLU A 125 -68.60 -85.89 103.83
N GLN A 126 -69.65 -85.23 104.31
CA GLN A 126 -70.28 -84.12 103.59
C GLN A 126 -69.32 -82.92 103.46
N ALA A 127 -68.58 -82.58 104.51
CA ALA A 127 -67.58 -81.51 104.46
C ALA A 127 -66.42 -81.85 103.50
N LEU A 128 -65.96 -83.10 103.49
CA LEU A 128 -64.94 -83.59 102.57
C LEU A 128 -65.44 -83.56 101.13
N SER A 129 -66.67 -84.01 100.87
CA SER A 129 -67.29 -83.98 99.55
C SER A 129 -67.42 -82.55 99.01
N LYS A 130 -67.87 -81.60 99.87
CA LYS A 130 -67.90 -80.17 99.53
C LYS A 130 -66.50 -79.64 99.22
N SER A 131 -65.52 -79.91 100.08
CA SER A 131 -64.13 -79.47 99.87
C SER A 131 -63.52 -80.07 98.60
N GLN A 132 -63.84 -81.32 98.26
CA GLN A 132 -63.42 -81.95 97.01
C GLN A 132 -64.08 -81.31 95.78
N ALA A 133 -65.36 -80.95 95.87
CA ALA A 133 -66.07 -80.23 94.82
C ALA A 133 -65.46 -78.84 94.61
N ASP A 134 -65.21 -78.09 95.69
CA ASP A 134 -64.57 -76.78 95.65
C ASP A 134 -63.16 -76.86 95.07
N TYR A 135 -62.38 -77.89 95.44
CA TYR A 135 -61.04 -78.11 94.87
C TYR A 135 -61.09 -78.41 93.37
N ARG A 136 -62.05 -79.21 92.91
CA ARG A 136 -62.24 -79.48 91.48
C ARG A 136 -62.63 -78.21 90.73
N GLN A 137 -63.57 -77.44 91.27
CA GLN A 137 -63.98 -76.16 90.69
C GLN A 137 -62.79 -75.19 90.60
N MET A 138 -62.01 -75.05 91.68
CA MET A 138 -60.81 -74.21 91.69
C MET A 138 -59.74 -74.69 90.70
N ALA A 139 -59.58 -76.02 90.53
CA ALA A 139 -58.67 -76.58 89.54
C ALA A 139 -59.12 -76.27 88.10
N ASP A 140 -60.43 -76.34 87.83
CA ASP A 140 -61.00 -75.99 86.54
C ASP A 140 -60.89 -74.47 86.26
N GLU A 141 -61.16 -73.62 87.25
CA GLU A 141 -60.97 -72.16 87.14
C GLU A 141 -59.49 -71.79 86.91
N LEU A 142 -58.56 -72.45 87.62
CA LEU A 142 -57.12 -72.27 87.39
C LEU A 142 -56.72 -72.68 85.97
N ARG A 143 -57.27 -73.78 85.46
CA ARG A 143 -57.00 -74.24 84.09
C ARG A 143 -57.54 -73.24 83.07
N GLU A 144 -58.76 -72.73 83.26
CA GLU A 144 -59.35 -71.73 82.36
C GLU A 144 -58.54 -70.41 82.37
N LEU A 145 -58.05 -69.98 83.54
CA LEU A 145 -57.18 -68.81 83.66
C LEU A 145 -55.82 -69.05 82.99
N GLN A 146 -55.26 -70.26 83.12
CA GLN A 146 -54.01 -70.63 82.44
C GLN A 146 -54.18 -70.61 80.91
N ASP A 147 -55.28 -71.16 80.40
CA ASP A 147 -55.58 -71.15 78.97
C ASP A 147 -55.78 -69.71 78.45
N LYS A 148 -56.49 -68.85 79.21
CA LYS A 148 -56.64 -67.41 78.88
C LYS A 148 -55.30 -66.67 78.91
N LEU A 149 -54.44 -66.96 79.88
CA LEU A 149 -53.11 -66.36 79.98
C LEU A 149 -52.23 -66.76 78.79
N GLN A 150 -52.27 -68.04 78.39
CA GLN A 150 -51.54 -68.50 77.21
C GLN A 150 -52.05 -67.82 75.94
N GLN A 151 -53.37 -67.74 75.74
CA GLN A 151 -53.95 -67.02 74.60
C GLN A 151 -53.60 -65.53 74.59
N ALA A 152 -53.54 -64.88 75.77
CA ALA A 152 -53.12 -63.49 75.88
C ALA A 152 -51.64 -63.32 75.53
N ALA A 153 -50.77 -64.24 75.97
CA ALA A 153 -49.35 -64.22 75.63
C ALA A 153 -49.12 -64.43 74.12
N GLU A 154 -49.85 -65.34 73.49
CA GLU A 154 -49.80 -65.56 72.04
C GLU A 154 -50.25 -64.32 71.27
N LYS A 155 -51.35 -63.67 71.69
CA LYS A 155 -51.82 -62.40 71.09
C LYS A 155 -50.83 -61.26 71.30
N LEU A 156 -50.22 -61.17 72.47
CA LEU A 156 -49.19 -60.17 72.76
C LEU A 156 -48.00 -60.37 71.84
N SER A 157 -47.48 -61.59 71.71
CA SER A 157 -46.37 -61.92 70.81
C SER A 157 -46.70 -61.60 69.35
N ALA A 158 -47.90 -61.93 68.87
CA ALA A 158 -48.34 -61.58 67.52
C ALA A 158 -48.43 -60.05 67.33
N SER A 159 -48.90 -59.31 68.34
CA SER A 159 -48.97 -57.84 68.29
C SER A 159 -47.57 -57.20 68.32
N GLU A 160 -46.64 -57.72 69.10
CA GLU A 160 -45.25 -57.27 69.15
C GLU A 160 -44.54 -57.52 67.81
N GLN A 161 -44.79 -58.68 67.20
CA GLN A 161 -44.26 -58.99 65.87
C GLN A 161 -44.79 -58.02 64.81
N SER A 162 -46.12 -57.80 64.76
CA SER A 162 -46.71 -56.85 63.81
C SER A 162 -46.24 -55.40 64.04
N LEU A 163 -46.02 -55.01 65.30
CA LEU A 163 -45.43 -53.71 65.63
C LEU A 163 -43.98 -53.62 65.14
N ALA A 164 -43.18 -54.67 65.31
CA ALA A 164 -41.80 -54.71 64.83
C ALA A 164 -41.74 -54.63 63.29
N GLU A 165 -42.64 -55.34 62.60
CA GLU A 165 -42.78 -55.28 61.14
C GLU A 165 -43.19 -53.86 60.68
N ALA A 166 -44.17 -53.24 61.34
CA ALA A 166 -44.59 -51.88 61.03
C ALA A 166 -43.46 -50.85 61.28
N GLN A 167 -42.68 -51.01 62.36
CA GLN A 167 -41.52 -50.16 62.64
C GLN A 167 -40.41 -50.34 61.58
N ALA A 168 -40.17 -51.57 61.12
CA ALA A 168 -39.22 -51.85 60.06
C ALA A 168 -39.66 -51.19 58.74
N GLN A 169 -40.93 -51.32 58.38
CA GLN A 169 -41.51 -50.65 57.20
C GLN A 169 -41.44 -49.13 57.30
N ALA A 170 -41.73 -48.55 58.46
CA ALA A 170 -41.63 -47.10 58.67
C ALA A 170 -40.20 -46.60 58.49
N ARG A 171 -39.19 -47.34 58.98
CA ARG A 171 -37.78 -47.02 58.77
C ARG A 171 -37.39 -47.12 57.29
N GLN A 172 -37.86 -48.15 56.60
CA GLN A 172 -37.62 -48.32 55.17
C GLN A 172 -38.24 -47.16 54.36
N LEU A 173 -39.51 -46.83 54.60
CA LEU A 173 -40.18 -45.70 53.93
C LEU A 173 -39.49 -44.36 54.22
N SER A 174 -38.97 -44.17 55.44
CA SER A 174 -38.19 -42.97 55.76
C SER A 174 -36.89 -42.91 54.96
N ALA A 175 -36.21 -44.04 54.76
CA ALA A 175 -34.98 -44.10 53.96
C ALA A 175 -35.28 -43.84 52.47
N GLU A 176 -36.32 -44.49 51.93
CA GLU A 176 -36.78 -44.29 50.54
C GLU A 176 -37.20 -42.83 50.31
N LYS A 177 -37.89 -42.21 51.27
CA LYS A 177 -38.24 -40.79 51.21
C LYS A 177 -37.00 -39.90 51.09
N ILE A 178 -35.99 -40.12 51.94
CA ILE A 178 -34.74 -39.35 51.92
C ILE A 178 -34.00 -39.54 50.58
N GLU A 179 -33.99 -40.77 50.05
CA GLU A 179 -33.39 -41.06 48.74
C GLU A 179 -34.11 -40.31 47.61
N ILE A 180 -35.45 -40.35 47.59
CA ILE A 180 -36.27 -39.64 46.60
C ILE A 180 -36.06 -38.12 46.69
N GLU A 181 -36.07 -37.55 47.90
CA GLU A 181 -35.80 -36.13 48.12
C GLU A 181 -34.41 -35.73 47.61
N THR A 182 -33.40 -36.56 47.86
CA THR A 182 -32.03 -36.34 47.36
C THR A 182 -31.98 -36.38 45.83
N ARG A 183 -32.64 -37.36 45.20
CA ARG A 183 -32.72 -37.47 43.74
C ARG A 183 -33.48 -36.31 43.11
N LEU A 184 -34.54 -35.84 43.77
CA LEU A 184 -35.31 -34.68 43.33
C LEU A 184 -34.43 -33.42 43.35
N GLN A 185 -33.72 -33.17 44.46
CA GLN A 185 -32.80 -32.04 44.57
C GLN A 185 -31.74 -32.06 43.47
N GLN A 186 -31.10 -33.22 43.23
CA GLN A 186 -30.12 -33.38 42.15
C GLN A 186 -30.73 -33.12 40.76
N SER A 187 -31.98 -33.52 40.54
CA SER A 187 -32.68 -33.24 39.29
C SER A 187 -33.03 -31.76 39.13
N GLU A 188 -33.37 -31.08 40.22
CA GLU A 188 -33.62 -29.63 40.23
C GLU A 188 -32.35 -28.84 39.96
N ASP A 189 -31.23 -29.22 40.57
CA ASP A 189 -29.93 -28.61 40.32
C ASP A 189 -29.53 -28.74 38.85
N LYS A 190 -29.62 -29.96 38.28
CA LYS A 190 -29.40 -30.21 36.85
C LYS A 190 -30.33 -29.40 35.96
N ARG A 191 -31.61 -29.25 36.34
CA ARG A 191 -32.58 -28.43 35.62
C ARG A 191 -32.19 -26.96 35.64
N ILE A 192 -31.71 -26.43 36.78
CA ILE A 192 -31.24 -25.06 36.91
C ILE A 192 -29.98 -24.84 36.06
N GLU A 193 -29.01 -25.75 36.08
CA GLU A 193 -27.82 -25.71 35.23
C GLU A 193 -28.19 -25.71 33.74
N ALA A 194 -29.10 -26.59 33.32
CA ALA A 194 -29.60 -26.63 31.95
C ALA A 194 -30.33 -25.33 31.55
N GLN A 195 -31.09 -24.72 32.46
CA GLN A 195 -31.71 -23.43 32.19
C GLN A 195 -30.68 -22.30 32.05
N GLN A 196 -29.62 -22.33 32.85
CA GLN A 196 -28.53 -21.36 32.72
C GLN A 196 -27.75 -21.54 31.42
N SER A 197 -27.48 -22.78 30.99
CA SER A 197 -26.82 -23.05 29.71
C SER A 197 -27.66 -22.59 28.53
N VAL A 198 -28.98 -22.82 28.56
CA VAL A 198 -29.91 -22.30 27.54
C VAL A 198 -29.90 -20.76 27.50
N LYS A 199 -29.90 -20.09 28.65
CA LYS A 199 -29.80 -18.62 28.71
C LYS A 199 -28.50 -18.11 28.07
N ARG A 200 -27.36 -18.77 28.31
CA ARG A 200 -26.08 -18.43 27.67
C ARG A 200 -26.14 -18.63 26.16
N LEU A 201 -26.64 -19.78 25.69
CA LEU A 201 -26.79 -20.06 24.26
C LEU A 201 -27.70 -19.04 23.55
N LEU A 202 -28.79 -18.60 24.20
CA LEU A 202 -29.65 -17.55 23.64
C LEU A 202 -28.92 -16.20 23.55
N ALA A 203 -28.11 -15.85 24.55
CA ALA A 203 -27.29 -14.63 24.50
C ALA A 203 -26.23 -14.71 23.39
N ASP A 204 -25.53 -15.83 23.27
CA ASP A 204 -24.52 -16.08 22.23
C ASP A 204 -25.16 -16.04 20.83
N THR A 205 -26.35 -16.65 20.68
CA THR A 205 -27.12 -16.62 19.42
C THR A 205 -27.53 -15.18 19.08
N GLY A 206 -27.98 -14.40 20.07
CA GLY A 206 -28.29 -12.99 19.88
C GLY A 206 -27.08 -12.17 19.43
N GLN A 207 -25.90 -12.39 20.03
CA GLN A 207 -24.65 -11.75 19.62
C GLN A 207 -24.22 -12.17 18.20
N ALA A 208 -24.37 -13.45 17.86
CA ALA A 208 -24.08 -13.94 16.52
C ALA A 208 -25.02 -13.32 15.46
N GLU A 209 -26.29 -13.14 15.78
CA GLU A 209 -27.25 -12.46 14.90
C GLU A 209 -26.94 -10.98 14.70
N THR A 210 -26.53 -10.27 15.77
CA THR A 210 -26.09 -8.87 15.63
C THR A 210 -24.84 -8.77 14.77
N GLY A 211 -23.84 -9.63 15.00
CA GLY A 211 -22.63 -9.69 14.17
C GLY A 211 -22.94 -10.02 12.71
N ARG A 212 -23.88 -10.93 12.45
CA ARG A 212 -24.34 -11.24 11.08
C ARG A 212 -24.95 -10.02 10.39
N LYS A 213 -25.80 -9.25 11.08
CA LYS A 213 -26.42 -8.02 10.54
C LYS A 213 -25.38 -6.94 10.25
N GLU A 214 -24.36 -6.80 11.09
CA GLU A 214 -23.24 -5.88 10.87
C GLU A 214 -22.45 -6.28 9.61
N LEU A 215 -22.09 -7.55 9.47
CA LEU A 215 -21.41 -8.06 8.27
C LEU A 215 -22.25 -7.90 7.01
N GLU A 216 -23.56 -8.13 7.08
CA GLU A 216 -24.47 -7.90 5.94
C GLU A 216 -24.49 -6.41 5.53
N THR A 217 -24.45 -5.50 6.50
CA THR A 217 -24.37 -4.05 6.25
C THR A 217 -23.05 -3.67 5.60
N GLN A 218 -21.92 -4.18 6.12
CA GLN A 218 -20.59 -3.97 5.54
C GLN A 218 -20.49 -4.52 4.11
N LEU A 219 -21.10 -5.67 3.84
CA LEU A 219 -21.13 -6.25 2.49
C LEU A 219 -21.90 -5.36 1.51
N LYS A 220 -23.06 -4.83 1.91
CA LYS A 220 -23.84 -3.89 1.08
C LYS A 220 -23.06 -2.60 0.80
N GLU A 221 -22.36 -2.07 1.79
CA GLU A 221 -21.51 -0.90 1.61
C GLU A 221 -20.33 -1.17 0.66
N ALA A 222 -19.64 -2.31 0.83
CA ALA A 222 -18.56 -2.72 -0.05
C ALA A 222 -19.03 -2.91 -1.51
N GLN A 223 -20.22 -3.48 -1.72
CA GLN A 223 -20.84 -3.60 -3.03
C GLN A 223 -21.13 -2.22 -3.65
N ARG A 224 -21.64 -1.27 -2.87
CA ARG A 224 -21.88 0.10 -3.33
C ARG A 224 -20.58 0.81 -3.75
N ARG A 225 -19.53 0.69 -2.93
CA ARG A 225 -18.21 1.24 -3.26
C ARG A 225 -17.64 0.60 -4.53
N ARG A 226 -17.84 -0.71 -4.71
CA ARG A 226 -17.42 -1.40 -5.94
C ARG A 226 -18.14 -0.86 -7.17
N SER A 227 -19.46 -0.65 -7.12
CA SER A 227 -20.20 -0.06 -8.24
C SER A 227 -19.77 1.38 -8.55
N GLU A 228 -19.49 2.19 -7.52
CA GLU A 228 -18.97 3.56 -7.70
C GLU A 228 -17.60 3.55 -8.41
N VAL A 229 -16.72 2.62 -8.03
CA VAL A 229 -15.40 2.46 -8.67
C VAL A 229 -15.55 1.96 -10.11
N GLU A 230 -16.44 0.99 -10.36
CA GLU A 230 -16.73 0.49 -11.71
C GLU A 230 -17.24 1.63 -12.62
N GLU A 231 -18.16 2.47 -12.14
CA GLU A 231 -18.63 3.66 -12.87
C GLU A 231 -17.52 4.68 -13.14
N ALA A 232 -16.65 4.94 -12.14
CA ALA A 232 -15.51 5.84 -12.31
C ALA A 232 -14.51 5.30 -13.35
N LEU A 233 -14.24 3.99 -13.36
CA LEU A 233 -13.40 3.35 -14.36
C LEU A 233 -13.99 3.47 -15.77
N ILE A 234 -15.30 3.29 -15.93
CA ILE A 234 -15.98 3.48 -17.22
C ILE A 234 -15.83 4.93 -17.70
N LYS A 235 -15.99 5.92 -16.80
CA LYS A 235 -15.79 7.34 -17.12
C LYS A 235 -14.35 7.64 -17.55
N LEU A 236 -13.37 7.20 -16.77
CA LEU A 236 -11.95 7.37 -17.10
C LEU A 236 -11.58 6.68 -18.42
N GLN A 237 -12.14 5.51 -18.70
CA GLN A 237 -11.91 4.83 -19.97
C GLN A 237 -12.52 5.59 -21.16
N ALA A 238 -13.68 6.25 -20.97
CA ALA A 238 -14.27 7.11 -21.99
C ALA A 238 -13.45 8.38 -22.21
N GLU A 239 -12.99 9.03 -21.14
CA GLU A 239 -12.10 10.20 -21.20
C GLU A 239 -10.76 9.86 -21.89
N LEU A 240 -10.18 8.70 -21.58
CA LEU A 240 -8.96 8.23 -22.25
C LEU A 240 -9.19 8.05 -23.76
N LYS A 241 -10.27 7.40 -24.18
CA LYS A 241 -10.60 7.25 -25.60
C LYS A 241 -10.82 8.60 -26.29
N LEU A 242 -11.45 9.55 -25.61
CA LEU A 242 -11.66 10.90 -26.14
C LEU A 242 -10.33 11.62 -26.34
N THR A 243 -9.45 11.62 -25.33
CA THR A 243 -8.13 12.25 -25.40
C THR A 243 -7.23 11.59 -26.45
N GLU A 244 -7.29 10.26 -26.61
CA GLU A 244 -6.61 9.55 -27.70
C GLU A 244 -7.13 10.00 -29.08
N ALA A 245 -8.45 10.15 -29.23
CA ALA A 245 -9.05 10.64 -30.47
C ALA A 245 -8.61 12.09 -30.78
N GLU A 246 -8.66 12.99 -29.80
CA GLU A 246 -8.19 14.37 -29.93
C GLU A 246 -6.71 14.44 -30.30
N ALA A 247 -5.86 13.64 -29.64
CA ALA A 247 -4.43 13.57 -29.96
C ALA A 247 -4.19 13.04 -31.38
N SER A 248 -4.97 12.06 -31.84
CA SER A 248 -4.88 11.53 -33.20
C SER A 248 -5.30 12.56 -34.26
N ALA A 249 -6.35 13.34 -33.98
CA ALA A 249 -6.81 14.43 -34.83
C ALA A 249 -5.77 15.55 -34.92
N ALA A 250 -5.24 16.00 -33.78
CA ALA A 250 -4.18 17.00 -33.72
C ALA A 250 -2.93 16.55 -34.49
N LYS A 251 -2.53 15.28 -34.37
CA LYS A 251 -1.43 14.71 -35.15
C LYS A 251 -1.71 14.79 -36.66
N GLY A 252 -2.93 14.47 -37.09
CA GLY A 252 -3.36 14.61 -38.48
C GLY A 252 -3.26 16.05 -38.98
N GLU A 253 -3.73 17.03 -38.19
CA GLU A 253 -3.62 18.45 -38.52
C GLU A 253 -2.17 18.95 -38.59
N PHE A 254 -1.30 18.47 -37.70
CA PHE A 254 0.13 18.79 -37.79
C PHE A 254 0.77 18.20 -39.04
N GLU A 255 0.39 16.97 -39.42
CA GLU A 255 0.90 16.34 -40.62
C GLU A 255 0.44 17.07 -41.90
N THR A 256 -0.81 17.56 -41.95
CA THR A 256 -1.29 18.37 -43.08
C THR A 256 -0.56 19.72 -43.14
N ARG A 257 -0.41 20.42 -42.01
CA ARG A 257 0.38 21.67 -41.95
C ARG A 257 1.83 21.46 -42.37
N LEU A 258 2.44 20.34 -41.99
CA LEU A 258 3.81 20.02 -42.40
C LEU A 258 3.91 19.79 -43.92
N LYS A 259 2.93 19.12 -44.52
CA LYS A 259 2.86 18.95 -45.98
C LYS A 259 2.69 20.29 -46.69
N GLU A 260 1.83 21.17 -46.18
CA GLU A 260 1.63 22.51 -46.72
C GLU A 260 2.89 23.38 -46.62
N THR A 261 3.56 23.40 -45.45
CA THR A 261 4.79 24.17 -45.28
C THR A 261 5.95 23.61 -46.11
N SER A 262 6.01 22.28 -46.27
CA SER A 262 6.96 21.64 -47.19
C SER A 262 6.71 22.05 -48.64
N ALA A 263 5.44 22.12 -49.07
CA ALA A 263 5.09 22.53 -50.42
C ALA A 263 5.41 24.01 -50.67
N SER A 264 5.07 24.89 -49.73
CA SER A 264 5.40 26.32 -49.84
C SER A 264 6.90 26.57 -49.82
N LEU A 265 7.67 25.83 -49.00
CA LEU A 265 9.13 25.87 -49.03
C LEU A 265 9.65 25.51 -50.43
N PHE A 266 9.19 24.40 -51.01
CA PHE A 266 9.59 23.99 -52.36
C PHE A 266 9.27 25.07 -53.41
N GLU A 267 8.09 25.70 -53.34
CA GLU A 267 7.73 26.82 -54.22
C GLU A 267 8.67 28.03 -54.04
N THR A 268 9.01 28.38 -52.80
CA THR A 268 9.94 29.47 -52.51
C THR A 268 11.36 29.18 -53.01
N GLU A 269 11.83 27.94 -52.87
CA GLU A 269 13.13 27.50 -53.40
C GLU A 269 13.15 27.59 -54.94
N LEU A 270 12.05 27.20 -55.60
CA LEU A 270 11.87 27.34 -57.04
C LEU A 270 11.90 28.82 -57.48
N ALA A 271 11.20 29.69 -56.76
CA ALA A 271 11.20 31.13 -57.02
C ALA A 271 12.59 31.75 -56.83
N LEU A 272 13.31 31.36 -55.75
CA LEU A 272 14.70 31.77 -55.53
C LEU A 272 15.64 31.28 -56.64
N GLY A 273 15.43 30.05 -57.13
CA GLY A 273 16.15 29.51 -58.28
C GLY A 273 15.98 30.39 -59.53
N LYS A 274 14.74 30.79 -59.84
CA LYS A 274 14.44 31.72 -60.96
C LYS A 274 15.12 33.08 -60.76
N LEU A 275 14.98 33.68 -59.58
CA LEU A 275 15.63 34.97 -59.27
C LEU A 275 17.16 34.90 -59.41
N ARG A 276 17.79 33.78 -59.02
CA ARG A 276 19.23 33.57 -59.24
C ARG A 276 19.58 33.48 -60.72
N MET A 277 18.77 32.82 -61.54
CA MET A 277 18.97 32.78 -62.99
C MET A 277 18.85 34.18 -63.61
N ASP A 278 17.81 34.92 -63.24
CA ASP A 278 17.58 36.29 -63.72
C ASP A 278 18.73 37.22 -63.32
N LEU A 279 19.21 37.12 -62.07
CA LEU A 279 20.38 37.87 -61.59
C LEU A 279 21.63 37.57 -62.43
N ASN A 280 21.92 36.30 -62.69
CA ASN A 280 23.05 35.90 -63.51
C ASN A 280 22.92 36.41 -64.95
N GLN A 281 21.70 36.39 -65.51
CA GLN A 281 21.43 36.94 -66.83
C GLN A 281 21.69 38.45 -66.85
N LEU A 282 21.13 39.20 -65.88
CA LEU A 282 21.36 40.64 -65.75
C LEU A 282 22.85 40.97 -65.56
N GLN A 283 23.59 40.16 -64.81
CA GLN A 283 25.03 40.32 -64.65
C GLN A 283 25.77 40.13 -65.99
N GLY A 284 25.39 39.13 -66.79
CA GLY A 284 25.93 38.92 -68.13
C GLY A 284 25.58 40.06 -69.10
N GLU A 285 24.36 40.58 -69.05
CA GLU A 285 23.95 41.76 -69.81
C GLU A 285 24.73 43.00 -69.40
N ASN A 286 24.97 43.21 -68.10
CA ASN A 286 25.75 44.31 -67.59
C ASN A 286 27.21 44.23 -68.06
N GLN A 287 27.86 43.07 -67.98
CA GLN A 287 29.20 42.85 -68.55
C GLN A 287 29.25 43.15 -70.05
N ARG A 288 28.21 42.76 -70.80
CA ARG A 288 28.10 43.07 -72.23
C ARG A 288 27.95 44.56 -72.49
N LEU A 289 27.16 45.27 -71.67
CA LEU A 289 27.01 46.72 -71.76
C LEU A 289 28.31 47.45 -71.37
N GLU A 290 29.01 47.00 -70.33
CA GLU A 290 30.32 47.51 -69.94
C GLU A 290 31.34 47.35 -71.07
N SER A 291 31.40 46.18 -71.73
CA SER A 291 32.24 45.97 -72.91
C SER A 291 31.89 46.93 -74.05
N LYS A 292 30.60 47.08 -74.37
CA LYS A 292 30.15 48.03 -75.40
C LYS A 292 30.48 49.48 -75.06
N LEU A 293 30.40 49.86 -73.79
CA LEU A 293 30.80 51.18 -73.32
C LEU A 293 32.30 51.38 -73.45
N GLY A 294 33.10 50.36 -73.13
CA GLY A 294 34.55 50.35 -73.37
C GLY A 294 34.89 50.55 -74.85
N ASP A 295 34.26 49.80 -75.75
CA ASP A 295 34.44 49.94 -77.20
C ASP A 295 34.03 51.33 -77.69
N ALA A 296 32.88 51.84 -77.22
CA ALA A 296 32.42 53.18 -77.56
C ALA A 296 33.36 54.27 -77.04
N ALA A 297 33.93 54.10 -75.85
CA ALA A 297 34.94 55.01 -75.29
C ALA A 297 36.24 54.98 -76.10
N ALA A 298 36.68 53.79 -76.54
CA ALA A 298 37.83 53.65 -77.43
C ALA A 298 37.58 54.34 -78.79
N HIS A 299 36.43 54.10 -79.42
CA HIS A 299 36.02 54.79 -80.64
C HIS A 299 35.94 56.31 -80.48
N ARG A 300 35.44 56.80 -79.33
CA ARG A 300 35.45 58.23 -79.01
C ARG A 300 36.88 58.76 -78.89
N SER A 301 37.76 58.06 -78.19
CA SER A 301 39.17 58.45 -78.06
C SER A 301 39.87 58.51 -79.42
N ASP A 302 39.67 57.50 -80.28
CA ASP A 302 40.18 57.50 -81.66
C ASP A 302 39.64 58.69 -82.47
N ALA A 303 38.36 59.00 -82.34
CA ALA A 303 37.75 60.14 -83.02
C ALA A 303 38.31 61.48 -82.52
N GLU A 304 38.51 61.64 -81.20
CA GLU A 304 39.16 62.80 -80.61
C GLU A 304 40.62 62.97 -81.08
N ILE A 305 41.38 61.87 -81.19
CA ILE A 305 42.73 61.88 -81.76
C ILE A 305 42.68 62.36 -83.21
N ARG A 306 41.81 61.78 -84.05
CA ARG A 306 41.66 62.20 -85.46
C ARG A 306 41.23 63.65 -85.60
N LEU A 307 40.35 64.14 -84.71
CA LEU A 307 39.95 65.55 -84.69
C LEU A 307 41.11 66.46 -84.30
N ARG A 308 41.95 66.05 -83.34
CA ARG A 308 43.17 66.78 -82.96
C ARG A 308 44.16 66.83 -84.12
N GLU A 309 44.43 65.69 -84.77
CA GLU A 309 45.28 65.62 -85.96
C GLU A 309 44.74 66.48 -87.11
N ALA A 310 43.42 66.47 -87.32
CA ALA A 310 42.78 67.32 -88.32
C ALA A 310 42.94 68.81 -87.97
N ALA A 311 42.74 69.19 -86.70
CA ALA A 311 42.95 70.55 -86.23
C ALA A 311 44.40 71.01 -86.40
N GLU A 312 45.38 70.15 -86.12
CA GLU A 312 46.81 70.43 -86.35
C GLU A 312 47.11 70.61 -87.86
N ARG A 313 46.55 69.75 -88.73
CA ARG A 313 46.65 69.93 -90.18
C ARG A 313 46.02 71.23 -90.65
N PHE A 314 44.87 71.62 -90.08
CA PHE A 314 44.25 72.90 -90.38
C PHE A 314 45.12 74.07 -89.92
N ALA A 315 45.72 74.01 -88.73
CA ALA A 315 46.65 75.04 -88.25
C ALA A 315 47.88 75.19 -89.16
N LEU A 316 48.48 74.08 -89.59
CA LEU A 316 49.59 74.09 -90.57
C LEU A 316 49.15 74.66 -91.93
N ALA A 317 47.94 74.32 -92.38
CA ALA A 317 47.38 74.88 -93.60
C ALA A 317 47.13 76.40 -93.47
N GLU A 318 46.63 76.86 -92.33
CA GLU A 318 46.46 78.30 -92.05
C GLU A 318 47.79 79.05 -92.00
N GLU A 319 48.84 78.45 -91.44
CA GLU A 319 50.20 79.01 -91.43
C GLU A 319 50.79 79.07 -92.86
N SER A 320 50.59 78.02 -93.66
CA SER A 320 50.96 77.99 -95.07
C SER A 320 50.22 79.05 -95.88
N ILE A 321 48.91 79.22 -95.67
CA ILE A 321 48.10 80.25 -96.33
C ILE A 321 48.58 81.65 -95.90
N SER A 322 48.90 81.84 -94.62
CA SER A 322 49.43 83.10 -94.10
C SER A 322 50.80 83.44 -94.72
N SER A 323 51.66 82.45 -94.88
CA SER A 323 52.95 82.59 -95.57
C SER A 323 52.78 82.96 -97.05
N LEU A 324 51.89 82.26 -97.76
CA LEU A 324 51.56 82.56 -99.17
C LEU A 324 50.96 83.96 -99.33
N ARG A 325 50.12 84.42 -98.39
CA ARG A 325 49.60 85.80 -98.37
C ARG A 325 50.74 86.80 -98.18
N GLN A 326 51.69 86.52 -97.29
CA GLN A 326 52.84 87.38 -97.05
C GLN A 326 53.75 87.46 -98.29
N GLU A 327 54.01 86.33 -98.97
CA GLU A 327 54.75 86.29 -100.23
C GLU A 327 54.04 87.07 -101.33
N THR A 328 52.73 86.90 -101.47
CA THR A 328 51.90 87.66 -102.42
C THR A 328 51.99 89.17 -102.16
N ASN A 329 51.97 89.59 -100.90
CA ASN A 329 52.13 90.99 -100.53
C ASN A 329 53.53 91.53 -100.86
N ARG A 330 54.60 90.76 -100.63
CA ARG A 330 55.96 91.13 -101.04
C ARG A 330 56.08 91.24 -102.56
N ALA A 331 55.50 90.30 -103.30
CA ALA A 331 55.47 90.34 -104.76
C ALA A 331 54.70 91.57 -105.28
N ASN A 332 53.56 91.91 -104.67
CA ASN A 332 52.81 93.13 -105.00
C ASN A 332 53.60 94.41 -104.69
N ALA A 333 54.30 94.47 -103.55
CA ALA A 333 55.18 95.59 -103.24
C ALA A 333 56.31 95.73 -104.29
N GLY A 334 56.97 94.63 -104.66
CA GLY A 334 57.96 94.60 -105.74
C GLY A 334 57.37 95.04 -107.09
N ARG A 335 56.14 94.62 -107.42
CA ARG A 335 55.42 95.06 -108.62
C ARG A 335 55.19 96.57 -108.63
N THR A 336 54.76 97.14 -107.50
CA THR A 336 54.50 98.59 -107.39
C THR A 336 55.79 99.42 -107.52
N GLU A 337 56.92 98.90 -107.01
CA GLU A 337 58.23 99.55 -107.17
C GLU A 337 58.70 99.52 -108.63
N LEU A 338 58.50 98.39 -109.33
CA LEU A 338 58.79 98.28 -110.76
C LEU A 338 57.89 99.20 -111.60
N GLU A 339 56.59 99.31 -111.27
CA GLU A 339 55.68 100.28 -111.91
C GLU A 339 56.14 101.73 -111.71
N ALA A 340 56.66 102.08 -110.53
CA ALA A 340 57.22 103.41 -110.26
C ALA A 340 58.49 103.66 -111.09
N LYS A 341 59.43 102.71 -111.14
CA LYS A 341 60.63 102.78 -111.99
C LYS A 341 60.27 102.90 -113.47
N LEU A 342 59.23 102.19 -113.92
CA LEU A 342 58.76 102.27 -115.31
C LEU A 342 58.22 103.66 -115.65
N LYS A 343 57.45 104.29 -114.75
CA LYS A 343 56.95 105.68 -114.90
C LYS A 343 58.08 106.71 -114.97
N GLU A 344 59.14 106.50 -114.21
CA GLU A 344 60.31 107.38 -114.23
C GLU A 344 61.11 107.23 -115.53
N VAL A 345 61.27 105.99 -116.02
CA VAL A 345 61.89 105.73 -117.32
C VAL A 345 61.06 106.33 -118.46
N THR A 346 59.73 106.20 -118.46
CA THR A 346 58.90 106.85 -119.49
C THR A 346 58.98 108.37 -119.43
N LYS A 347 59.10 108.97 -118.24
CA LYS A 347 59.33 110.42 -118.10
C LYS A 347 60.68 110.84 -118.68
N SER A 348 61.76 110.13 -118.34
CA SER A 348 63.10 110.40 -118.89
C SER A 348 63.18 110.21 -120.40
N ARG A 349 62.44 109.25 -120.96
CA ARG A 349 62.33 109.04 -122.42
C ARG A 349 61.63 110.20 -123.10
N ALA A 350 60.53 110.71 -122.54
CA ALA A 350 59.81 111.87 -123.09
C ALA A 350 60.70 113.13 -123.11
N GLU A 351 61.48 113.36 -122.05
CA GLU A 351 62.43 114.48 -121.98
C GLU A 351 63.56 114.39 -123.02
N LEU A 352 64.04 113.17 -123.33
CA LEU A 352 65.03 112.93 -124.39
C LEU A 352 64.45 113.14 -125.79
N GLU A 353 63.22 112.71 -126.02
CA GLU A 353 62.50 112.88 -127.29
C GLU A 353 62.28 114.37 -127.61
N GLU A 354 61.94 115.17 -126.60
CA GLU A 354 61.81 116.62 -126.74
C GLU A 354 63.15 117.32 -127.05
N ARG A 355 64.25 116.89 -126.43
CA ARG A 355 65.60 117.39 -126.78
C ARG A 355 66.02 117.03 -128.21
N SER A 356 65.64 115.84 -128.69
CA SER A 356 65.89 115.41 -130.07
C SER A 356 65.17 116.31 -131.07
N ASN A 357 63.89 116.60 -130.82
CA ASN A 357 63.09 117.48 -131.69
C ASN A 357 63.65 118.92 -131.73
N GLN A 358 64.17 119.42 -130.60
CA GLN A 358 64.82 120.74 -130.55
C GLN A 358 66.14 120.78 -131.35
N THR A 359 66.92 119.70 -131.33
CA THR A 359 68.17 119.61 -132.12
C THR A 359 67.88 119.46 -133.61
N GLU A 360 66.82 118.76 -133.98
CA GLU A 360 66.39 118.59 -135.37
C GLU A 360 65.83 119.89 -135.98
N ALA A 361 65.13 120.69 -135.18
CA ALA A 361 64.71 122.04 -135.56
C ALA A 361 65.91 122.98 -135.77
N ALA A 362 66.92 122.94 -134.89
CA ALA A 362 68.14 123.73 -135.02
C ALA A 362 68.96 123.33 -136.27
N ARG A 363 69.01 122.04 -136.59
CA ARG A 363 69.66 121.54 -137.80
C ARG A 363 68.96 122.02 -139.08
N SER A 364 67.62 122.02 -139.08
CA SER A 364 66.83 122.52 -140.20
C SER A 364 67.06 124.02 -140.48
N GLN A 365 67.27 124.83 -139.42
CA GLN A 365 67.65 126.24 -139.56
C GLN A 365 69.06 126.42 -140.13
N LEU A 366 70.04 125.63 -139.67
CA LEU A 366 71.41 125.66 -140.19
C LEU A 366 71.48 125.23 -141.67
N GLU A 367 70.72 124.22 -142.07
CA GLU A 367 70.65 123.78 -143.47
C GLU A 367 70.02 124.85 -144.38
N ALA A 368 69.04 125.62 -143.88
CA ALA A 368 68.48 126.76 -144.61
C ALA A 368 69.51 127.89 -144.79
N GLN A 369 70.31 128.18 -143.77
CA GLN A 369 71.40 129.17 -143.85
C GLN A 369 72.49 128.74 -144.84
N LEU A 370 72.87 127.45 -144.86
CA LEU A 370 73.83 126.92 -145.82
C LEU A 370 73.34 126.97 -147.27
N ARG A 371 72.02 126.88 -147.52
CA ARG A 371 71.46 127.11 -148.86
C ARG A 371 71.62 128.55 -149.30
N VAL A 372 71.36 129.51 -148.41
CA VAL A 372 71.54 130.93 -148.69
C VAL A 372 73.01 131.23 -149.03
N ASP A 373 73.95 130.64 -148.28
CA ASP A 373 75.38 130.82 -148.56
C ASP A 373 75.83 130.12 -149.85
N ARG A 374 75.23 128.97 -150.21
CA ARG A 374 75.48 128.29 -151.49
C ARG A 374 75.04 129.13 -152.68
N ASP A 375 73.85 129.70 -152.63
CA ASP A 375 73.32 130.52 -153.73
C ASP A 375 74.14 131.80 -153.90
N ARG A 376 74.69 132.33 -152.80
CA ARG A 376 75.63 133.44 -152.81
C ARG A 376 76.99 133.08 -153.40
N CYS A 377 77.50 131.88 -153.16
CA CYS A 377 78.70 131.37 -153.84
C CYS A 377 78.46 131.16 -155.34
N PHE A 378 77.28 130.70 -155.72
CA PHE A 378 76.92 130.54 -157.14
C PHE A 378 76.88 131.88 -157.89
N LEU A 379 76.39 132.94 -157.25
CA LEU A 379 76.45 134.31 -157.76
C LEU A 379 77.90 134.81 -157.94
N LEU A 380 78.80 134.47 -157.01
CA LEU A 380 80.21 134.85 -157.08
C LEU A 380 80.99 134.05 -158.14
N GLU A 381 80.71 132.75 -158.29
CA GLU A 381 81.34 131.91 -159.33
C GLU A 381 80.98 132.35 -160.74
N GLN A 382 79.75 132.85 -160.97
CA GLN A 382 79.35 133.37 -162.27
C GLN A 382 80.05 134.69 -162.63
N GLU A 383 80.34 135.55 -161.65
CA GLU A 383 81.14 136.76 -161.85
C GLU A 383 82.60 136.44 -162.17
N VAL A 384 83.18 135.43 -161.50
CA VAL A 384 84.56 134.96 -161.77
C VAL A 384 84.68 134.41 -163.19
N GLN A 385 83.73 133.59 -163.65
CA GLN A 385 83.80 132.98 -164.98
C GLN A 385 83.74 133.96 -166.16
N LYS A 386 83.22 135.17 -165.97
CA LYS A 386 83.10 136.11 -167.09
C LYS A 386 84.22 137.15 -167.14
N LEU A 387 84.74 137.53 -165.97
CA LEU A 387 86.03 138.22 -165.88
C LEU A 387 87.16 137.37 -166.50
N GLU A 388 87.05 136.04 -166.48
CA GLU A 388 87.96 135.11 -167.18
C GLU A 388 87.86 135.14 -168.72
N ALA A 389 86.72 135.53 -169.31
CA ALA A 389 86.58 135.62 -170.77
C ALA A 389 87.18 136.93 -171.33
N GLU A 390 87.18 138.01 -170.54
CA GLU A 390 87.81 139.29 -170.89
C GLU A 390 89.35 139.23 -170.79
N LEU A 391 89.88 138.35 -169.94
CA LEU A 391 91.33 138.07 -169.83
C LEU A 391 91.90 137.24 -171.00
N ARG A 392 91.06 136.64 -171.87
CA ARG A 392 91.49 135.93 -173.09
C ARG A 392 91.61 136.80 -174.35
N ALA A 393 91.64 138.12 -174.20
CA ALA A 393 91.81 139.02 -175.33
C ALA A 393 93.20 138.96 -176.02
N LYS A 394 94.34 138.58 -175.37
CA LYS A 394 95.56 139.28 -175.79
C LYS A 394 96.98 138.71 -175.75
N ALA A 395 97.31 137.47 -175.40
CA ALA A 395 98.71 137.03 -175.57
C ALA A 395 98.92 135.53 -175.42
N ALA A 396 99.79 134.83 -176.16
CA ALA A 396 100.43 135.04 -177.46
C ALA A 396 101.25 133.76 -177.73
N SER A 397 101.01 133.13 -178.88
CA SER A 397 101.87 132.19 -179.63
C SER A 397 102.23 130.81 -179.05
N ALA A 398 101.78 129.77 -179.78
CA ALA A 398 102.00 128.32 -179.71
C ALA A 398 102.93 127.67 -178.66
N ALA A 399 102.38 126.56 -178.12
CA ALA A 399 103.01 125.30 -177.75
C ALA A 399 103.55 125.07 -176.33
N ALA A 400 103.18 123.87 -175.85
CA ALA A 400 103.86 122.94 -174.96
C ALA A 400 104.01 123.30 -173.47
N ALA A 401 103.42 122.40 -172.65
CA ALA A 401 103.99 121.58 -171.55
C ALA A 401 105.36 121.99 -170.96
N PRO A 402 105.82 121.47 -169.80
CA PRO A 402 105.22 120.60 -168.76
C PRO A 402 105.61 121.01 -167.29
N TRP A 403 105.23 120.19 -166.26
CA TRP A 403 105.79 120.14 -164.87
C TRP A 403 105.52 121.39 -163.96
N GLN A 404 105.44 121.42 -162.62
CA GLN A 404 105.31 120.53 -161.44
C GLN A 404 105.31 121.48 -160.19
N GLU A 405 104.65 121.11 -159.07
CA GLU A 405 104.95 121.41 -157.63
C GLU A 405 104.90 122.83 -156.92
N ILE A 406 104.11 122.88 -155.80
CA ILE A 406 104.34 123.42 -154.40
C ILE A 406 103.96 124.90 -153.95
N THR A 407 103.25 124.96 -152.78
CA THR A 407 103.14 125.95 -151.63
C THR A 407 102.01 127.03 -151.45
N ALA A 408 101.41 127.00 -150.23
CA ALA A 408 100.42 127.88 -149.53
C ALA A 408 101.08 129.13 -148.85
N PRO A 409 100.45 130.08 -148.08
CA PRO A 409 99.44 129.92 -146.99
C PRO A 409 98.37 131.05 -146.80
N GLY A 410 97.43 130.88 -145.87
CA GLY A 410 96.36 131.83 -145.48
C GLY A 410 96.52 132.43 -144.07
N HIS A 411 96.12 133.71 -143.90
CA HIS A 411 96.08 134.59 -142.71
C HIS A 411 95.06 135.71 -143.00
N GLY A 412 94.40 136.41 -142.06
CA GLY A 412 94.52 136.43 -140.61
C GLY A 412 94.19 137.83 -140.06
N SER A 413 93.96 137.86 -138.74
CA SER A 413 93.89 139.02 -137.82
C SER A 413 92.53 139.71 -137.73
N GLY A 414 91.96 139.95 -136.55
CA GLY A 414 92.50 139.95 -135.19
C GLY A 414 91.52 140.80 -134.36
N LEU A 415 91.31 140.58 -133.08
CA LEU A 415 92.30 140.64 -132.01
C LEU A 415 91.59 140.02 -130.77
N THR A 416 92.19 139.38 -129.79
CA THR A 416 93.53 138.87 -129.45
C THR A 416 93.31 138.43 -128.00
N THR A 417 93.80 137.28 -127.55
CA THR A 417 95.04 137.25 -126.78
C THR A 417 95.26 135.78 -126.42
N ASP A 418 96.43 135.17 -126.53
CA ASP A 418 97.71 135.54 -127.12
C ASP A 418 98.47 134.22 -126.99
N SER A 419 98.68 133.42 -128.04
CA SER A 419 99.33 132.10 -127.88
C SER A 419 100.86 132.16 -127.72
N SER A 420 101.40 133.30 -127.27
CA SER A 420 102.69 133.39 -126.57
C SER A 420 102.47 133.68 -125.11
N LYS A 421 101.37 134.38 -124.79
CA LYS A 421 100.94 134.54 -123.41
C LYS A 421 100.21 133.31 -122.90
N ILE A 422 99.55 132.47 -123.69
CA ILE A 422 98.95 131.21 -123.21
C ILE A 422 100.05 130.18 -122.97
N LEU A 423 101.09 130.11 -123.81
CA LEU A 423 102.25 129.27 -123.50
C LEU A 423 103.10 129.86 -122.38
N GLU A 424 103.27 131.19 -122.30
CA GLU A 424 103.90 131.82 -121.13
C GLU A 424 103.04 131.79 -119.87
N GLU A 425 101.72 131.69 -119.97
CA GLU A 425 100.79 131.59 -118.84
C GLU A 425 100.55 130.14 -118.44
N VAL A 426 100.70 129.18 -119.35
CA VAL A 426 100.83 127.74 -119.03
C VAL A 426 102.16 127.52 -118.29
N ALA A 427 103.28 128.05 -118.78
CA ALA A 427 104.56 127.98 -118.07
C ALA A 427 104.57 128.77 -116.75
N ARG A 428 103.94 129.95 -116.69
CA ARG A 428 103.76 130.70 -115.43
C ARG A 428 102.81 129.99 -114.47
N SER A 429 101.70 129.40 -114.94
CA SER A 429 100.73 128.70 -114.08
C SER A 429 101.25 127.36 -113.58
N GLU A 430 102.09 126.67 -114.34
CA GLU A 430 102.81 125.47 -113.89
C GLU A 430 103.86 125.81 -112.81
N VAL A 431 104.60 126.90 -112.96
CA VAL A 431 105.53 127.41 -111.93
C VAL A 431 104.78 127.86 -110.67
N ARG A 432 103.61 128.48 -110.83
CA ARG A 432 102.75 128.93 -109.72
C ARG A 432 102.09 127.76 -108.98
N LEU A 433 101.70 126.70 -109.69
CA LEU A 433 101.22 125.45 -109.09
C LEU A 433 102.34 124.77 -108.28
N ALA A 434 103.57 124.77 -108.80
CA ALA A 434 104.74 124.23 -108.09
C ALA A 434 105.13 125.02 -106.83
N GLU A 435 104.96 126.35 -106.81
CA GLU A 435 105.12 127.17 -105.60
C GLU A 435 104.00 126.97 -104.57
N VAL A 436 102.75 126.84 -105.02
CA VAL A 436 101.59 126.55 -104.14
C VAL A 436 101.70 125.16 -103.52
N LEU A 437 102.16 124.14 -104.27
CA LEU A 437 102.48 122.82 -103.73
C LEU A 437 103.60 122.88 -102.68
N LYS A 438 104.66 123.67 -102.90
CA LYS A 438 105.74 123.88 -101.91
C LYS A 438 105.26 124.52 -100.60
N LEU A 439 104.27 125.42 -100.65
CA LEU A 439 103.66 126.04 -99.46
C LEU A 439 102.61 125.15 -98.77
N ILE A 440 102.05 124.18 -99.49
CA ILE A 440 101.16 123.13 -98.95
C ILE A 440 102.00 122.03 -98.27
N ASP A 441 103.20 121.76 -98.79
CA ASP A 441 104.13 120.77 -98.24
C ASP A 441 105.09 121.36 -97.16
N ASP A 442 105.07 122.68 -96.87
CA ASP A 442 105.84 123.29 -95.77
C ASP A 442 105.09 123.17 -94.42
N PRO A 443 105.59 122.36 -93.45
CA PRO A 443 104.91 122.12 -92.18
C PRO A 443 104.85 123.35 -91.27
N ALA A 444 105.69 124.37 -91.51
CA ALA A 444 105.69 125.58 -90.71
C ALA A 444 104.55 126.55 -91.08
N SER A 445 103.81 126.29 -92.15
CA SER A 445 102.75 127.17 -92.65
C SER A 445 101.40 126.94 -91.92
N ALA A 446 100.68 128.01 -91.60
CA ALA A 446 99.45 127.95 -90.79
C ALA A 446 98.28 127.24 -91.51
N LEU A 447 97.53 126.38 -90.79
CA LEU A 447 96.48 125.50 -91.35
C LEU A 447 95.37 126.23 -92.13
N SER A 448 95.04 127.50 -91.79
CA SER A 448 94.07 128.29 -92.56
C SER A 448 94.62 128.72 -93.92
N THR A 449 95.92 129.00 -94.00
CA THR A 449 96.63 129.28 -95.23
C THR A 449 96.73 128.02 -96.09
N VAL A 450 97.02 126.87 -95.49
CA VAL A 450 97.07 125.57 -96.20
C VAL A 450 95.72 125.19 -96.80
N MET A 451 94.60 125.29 -96.08
CA MET A 451 93.28 124.99 -96.64
C MET A 451 92.85 125.95 -97.74
N ARG A 452 93.08 127.26 -97.56
CA ARG A 452 92.76 128.28 -98.57
C ARG A 452 93.55 128.04 -99.85
N LYS A 453 94.83 127.65 -99.71
CA LYS A 453 95.70 127.29 -100.84
C LYS A 453 95.30 125.98 -101.50
N ASN A 454 94.73 125.02 -100.76
CA ASN A 454 94.21 123.78 -101.34
C ASN A 454 92.97 124.02 -102.21
N VAL A 455 92.11 125.00 -101.89
CA VAL A 455 90.98 125.39 -102.76
C VAL A 455 91.49 126.06 -104.04
N GLU A 456 92.47 126.96 -103.90
CA GLU A 456 93.13 127.64 -105.01
C GLU A 456 93.79 126.63 -105.98
N LYS A 457 94.33 125.51 -105.47
CA LYS A 457 94.81 124.38 -106.29
C LYS A 457 93.70 123.77 -107.15
N THR A 458 92.56 123.42 -106.55
CA THR A 458 91.45 122.80 -107.31
C THR A 458 90.86 123.72 -108.38
N GLU A 459 90.84 125.03 -108.14
CA GLU A 459 90.34 126.00 -109.11
C GLU A 459 91.29 126.15 -110.30
N ILE A 460 92.61 126.18 -110.04
CA ILE A 460 93.61 126.21 -111.10
C ILE A 460 93.58 124.91 -111.92
N GLU A 461 93.38 123.75 -111.28
CA GLU A 461 93.26 122.44 -111.96
C GLU A 461 92.00 122.31 -112.83
N ALA A 462 90.92 122.99 -112.47
CA ALA A 462 89.75 123.09 -113.33
C ALA A 462 89.99 124.06 -114.50
N TYR A 463 90.65 125.19 -114.24
CA TYR A 463 91.01 126.18 -115.27
C TYR A 463 91.92 125.57 -116.34
N LEU A 464 92.89 124.76 -115.92
CA LEU A 464 93.77 124.05 -116.85
C LEU A 464 93.03 122.98 -117.66
N ARG A 465 92.10 122.25 -117.04
CA ARG A 465 91.26 121.29 -117.79
C ARG A 465 90.37 122.01 -118.81
N GLY A 466 89.88 123.20 -118.49
CA GLY A 466 89.12 124.04 -119.40
C GLY A 466 89.96 124.60 -120.56
N ILE A 467 91.18 125.05 -120.27
CA ILE A 467 92.09 125.57 -121.30
C ILE A 467 92.53 124.45 -122.24
N ARG A 468 92.92 123.28 -121.70
CA ARG A 468 93.35 122.12 -122.52
C ARG A 468 92.26 121.56 -123.42
N PHE A 469 90.99 121.67 -123.00
CA PHE A 469 89.88 121.30 -123.88
C PHE A 469 89.65 122.33 -124.99
N ALA A 470 89.90 123.63 -124.73
CA ALA A 470 89.66 124.71 -125.68
C ALA A 470 90.79 124.89 -126.73
N THR A 471 92.03 124.51 -126.41
CA THR A 471 93.20 124.74 -127.27
C THR A 471 93.51 123.59 -128.25
N GLY A 472 92.77 122.48 -128.21
CA GLY A 472 92.91 121.39 -129.19
C GLY A 472 94.21 120.60 -129.10
N GLU A 473 95.10 120.95 -128.18
CA GLU A 473 96.25 120.14 -127.77
C GLU A 473 95.72 118.99 -126.92
N THR A 474 95.34 117.92 -127.60
CA THR A 474 95.31 116.59 -127.00
C THR A 474 96.69 116.32 -126.45
N GLU A 475 96.78 116.17 -125.13
CA GLU A 475 97.96 115.57 -124.53
C GLU A 475 98.24 114.24 -125.24
N SER A 476 99.33 114.25 -126.03
CA SER A 476 100.07 113.06 -126.41
C SER A 476 101.21 112.93 -125.42
N ASN A 477 101.06 111.98 -124.51
CA ASN A 477 102.14 111.23 -123.89
C ASN A 477 101.57 109.95 -123.28
#